data_AF-A0A1V5ZYC2-F1
#
_entry.id   AF-A0A1V5ZYC2-F1
#
_cell.length_a   1.000
_cell.length_b   1.000
_cell.length_c   1.000
_cell.angle_alpha   90.00
_cell.angle_beta   90.00
_cell.angle_gamma   90.00
#
_symmetry.space_group_name_H-M   'P 1'
#
loop_
_entity.id
_entity.type
_entity.pdbx_description
1 polymer ?
#
loop_
_entity_poly.entity_id
_entity_poly.type
_entity_poly.pdbx_seq_one_letter_code
_entity_poly.pdbx_strand_id
1 'polypeptide(L)'
;MAAKYRVLFILLLLACFLEQVSSAVDVDDLKRRLQQRTGTSRPGSATKIPENLSGMVREISPQSRLIETGPLKLSEADQRYVAVHMKLANRHFARKDYEKANNEIDLVFTRDPSHPGARFMRAVISARLKKYDVAWYNVLFAKEKDSANQKINDFIEKLKTVAKQPDSPVWVRGIYRSVPISACEKITDIIESLLKTPISQNITEISFGDYTGGAKVATTIRFVFSSLPETPDFAADFKKTIINIANVNLTQEKVEGNSLSYNFEISDLPLINAKAVAVKDLREFVKGINEEIDVAISDYEEYEPVNGVMRVNYKISVRSFSVLNDFLRVISPYAEKFVFKNLKLSSLVGSASIIWKTELSVYYKIN
;
A
#
# COMPACT_ATOMS: atom_id res chain seq x y z
N MET A 1 6.01 57.86 -13.21
CA MET A 1 5.27 56.91 -14.08
C MET A 1 6.01 55.59 -14.35
N ALA A 2 7.34 55.51 -14.20
CA ALA A 2 8.13 54.30 -14.50
C ALA A 2 8.15 53.18 -13.42
N ALA A 3 7.71 53.44 -12.18
CA ALA A 3 7.75 52.45 -11.10
C ALA A 3 6.57 51.46 -11.09
N LYS A 4 5.38 51.88 -11.56
CA LYS A 4 4.18 51.01 -11.60
C LYS A 4 4.26 49.91 -12.67
N TYR A 5 5.01 50.12 -13.74
CA TYR A 5 5.19 49.13 -14.80
C TYR A 5 6.24 48.05 -14.48
N ARG A 6 7.18 48.31 -13.56
CA ARG A 6 8.16 47.29 -13.13
C ARG A 6 7.56 46.23 -12.20
N VAL A 7 6.62 46.62 -11.33
CA VAL A 7 5.92 45.67 -10.44
C VAL A 7 4.93 44.80 -11.23
N LEU A 8 4.27 45.37 -12.24
CA LEU A 8 3.35 44.61 -13.11
C LEU A 8 4.10 43.63 -14.02
N PHE A 9 5.31 43.98 -14.50
CA PHE A 9 6.12 43.10 -15.36
C PHE A 9 6.78 41.96 -14.56
N ILE A 10 7.16 42.19 -13.30
CA ILE A 10 7.67 41.14 -12.40
C ILE A 10 6.54 40.19 -11.97
N LEU A 11 5.31 40.68 -11.74
CA LEU A 11 4.15 39.83 -11.48
C LEU A 11 3.70 39.03 -12.71
N LEU A 12 3.81 39.58 -13.93
CA LEU A 12 3.51 38.84 -15.16
C LEU A 12 4.56 37.76 -15.47
N LEU A 13 5.84 38.01 -15.18
CA LEU A 13 6.90 37.01 -15.30
C LEU A 13 6.81 35.93 -14.22
N LEU A 14 6.35 36.26 -13.00
CA LEU A 14 6.07 35.24 -11.98
C LEU A 14 4.85 34.38 -12.35
N ALA A 15 3.82 34.96 -12.97
CA ALA A 15 2.66 34.22 -13.46
C ALA A 15 3.02 33.31 -14.66
N CYS A 16 3.93 33.74 -15.55
CA CYS A 16 4.40 32.91 -16.66
C CYS A 16 5.39 31.81 -16.25
N PHE A 17 6.07 31.94 -15.10
CA PHE A 17 6.90 30.87 -14.54
C PHE A 17 6.11 29.90 -13.63
N LEU A 18 4.90 30.26 -13.21
CA LEU A 18 3.98 29.39 -12.47
C LEU A 18 3.14 28.46 -13.37
N GLU A 19 3.17 28.64 -14.69
CA GLU A 19 2.44 27.79 -15.65
C GLU A 19 3.28 26.65 -16.26
N GLN A 20 4.54 26.47 -15.86
CA GLN A 20 5.40 25.40 -16.38
C GLN A 20 6.16 24.63 -15.30
N VAL A 21 5.46 24.01 -14.34
CA VAL A 21 5.76 22.63 -13.92
C VAL A 21 4.49 21.97 -13.38
N SER A 22 3.49 21.82 -14.24
CA SER A 22 2.53 20.74 -14.05
C SER A 22 3.24 19.48 -14.55
N SER A 23 3.70 18.61 -13.64
CA SER A 23 3.85 17.20 -14.01
C SER A 23 2.43 16.65 -14.13
N ALA A 24 1.73 17.05 -15.20
CA ALA A 24 0.49 16.44 -15.61
C ALA A 24 0.83 14.97 -15.85
N VAL A 25 0.44 14.13 -14.90
CA VAL A 25 0.49 12.69 -15.08
C VAL A 25 -0.40 12.38 -16.27
N ASP A 26 0.26 11.91 -17.33
CA ASP A 26 -0.40 11.57 -18.57
C ASP A 26 -1.18 10.27 -18.33
N VAL A 27 -2.50 10.41 -18.21
CA VAL A 27 -3.43 9.28 -18.18
C VAL A 27 -3.21 8.38 -19.40
N ASP A 28 -2.71 8.93 -20.52
CA ASP A 28 -2.35 8.16 -21.70
C ASP A 28 -1.00 7.43 -21.55
N ASP A 29 -0.03 7.91 -20.75
CA ASP A 29 1.16 7.12 -20.36
C ASP A 29 0.77 5.94 -19.48
N LEU A 30 -0.19 6.13 -18.56
CA LEU A 30 -0.74 5.02 -17.78
C LEU A 30 -1.45 4.00 -18.71
N LYS A 31 -2.31 4.46 -19.63
CA LYS A 31 -2.93 3.57 -20.65
C LYS A 31 -1.89 2.85 -21.50
N ARG A 32 -0.80 3.52 -21.88
CA ARG A 32 0.27 2.96 -22.71
C ARG A 32 1.05 1.87 -21.94
N ARG A 33 1.42 2.12 -20.69
CA ARG A 33 2.05 1.13 -19.81
C ARG A 33 1.10 -0.06 -19.52
N LEU A 34 -0.21 0.20 -19.40
CA LEU A 34 -1.25 -0.81 -19.26
C LEU A 34 -1.38 -1.70 -20.51
N GLN A 35 -1.33 -1.12 -21.71
CA GLN A 35 -1.39 -1.85 -22.97
C GLN A 35 -0.13 -2.67 -23.26
N GLN A 36 1.05 -2.16 -22.89
CA GLN A 36 2.32 -2.86 -23.10
C GLN A 36 2.47 -4.12 -22.22
N ARG A 37 1.86 -4.16 -21.03
CA ARG A 37 1.94 -5.30 -20.12
C ARG A 37 0.82 -6.34 -20.28
N THR A 38 -0.28 -6.01 -20.95
CA THR A 38 -1.44 -6.91 -21.14
C THR A 38 -1.36 -7.81 -22.38
N GLY A 39 -0.26 -7.74 -23.15
CA GLY A 39 0.13 -8.80 -24.08
C GLY A 39 -0.97 -9.37 -24.98
N THR A 40 -1.87 -8.54 -25.49
CA THR A 40 -2.89 -8.96 -26.48
C THR A 40 -3.26 -7.78 -27.40
N SER A 41 -2.32 -7.36 -28.25
CA SER A 41 -2.67 -6.59 -29.45
C SER A 41 -2.62 -7.51 -30.66
N ARG A 42 -3.79 -7.97 -31.12
CA ARG A 42 -3.96 -8.34 -32.52
C ARG A 42 -3.98 -7.04 -33.34
N PRO A 43 -3.15 -6.90 -34.39
CA PRO A 43 -3.13 -5.70 -35.20
C PRO A 43 -4.31 -5.72 -36.19
N GLY A 44 -5.12 -4.66 -36.17
CA GLY A 44 -6.09 -4.39 -37.24
C GLY A 44 -7.48 -4.02 -36.76
N SER A 45 -7.68 -2.74 -36.42
CA SER A 45 -8.95 -2.01 -36.59
C SER A 45 -8.72 -0.56 -36.18
N ALA A 46 -8.31 0.27 -37.14
CA ALA A 46 -8.32 1.72 -36.96
C ALA A 46 -9.78 2.19 -37.06
N THR A 47 -10.44 2.38 -35.93
CA THR A 47 -11.74 3.07 -35.88
C THR A 47 -11.48 4.53 -35.53
N LYS A 48 -11.81 5.43 -36.47
CA LYS A 48 -11.72 6.89 -36.31
C LYS A 48 -12.45 7.34 -35.04
N ILE A 49 -11.77 8.11 -34.20
CA ILE A 49 -12.33 8.77 -33.01
C ILE A 49 -13.13 10.00 -33.50
N PRO A 50 -14.42 10.17 -33.15
CA PRO A 50 -15.17 11.38 -33.50
C PRO A 50 -14.72 12.57 -32.65
N GLU A 51 -14.46 13.70 -33.31
CA GLU A 51 -14.23 15.03 -32.70
C GLU A 51 -15.53 15.59 -32.11
N ASN A 52 -15.97 15.09 -30.96
CA ASN A 52 -16.78 15.83 -29.98
C ASN A 52 -17.12 14.92 -28.78
N LEU A 53 -16.29 14.93 -27.73
CA LEU A 53 -16.49 14.15 -26.50
C LEU A 53 -16.93 14.99 -25.28
N SER A 54 -17.18 16.29 -25.44
CA SER A 54 -17.49 17.20 -24.32
C SER A 54 -18.91 17.04 -23.70
N GLY A 55 -19.71 16.06 -24.14
CA GLY A 55 -21.11 15.90 -23.70
C GLY A 55 -21.54 14.50 -23.22
N MET A 56 -20.67 13.48 -23.26
CA MET A 56 -21.05 12.09 -22.91
C MET A 56 -19.96 11.34 -22.15
N VAL A 57 -19.49 11.90 -21.03
CA VAL A 57 -18.67 11.13 -20.07
C VAL A 57 -19.42 11.08 -18.75
N ARG A 58 -20.25 10.04 -18.57
CA ARG A 58 -20.68 9.64 -17.23
C ARG A 58 -19.48 8.95 -16.58
N GLU A 59 -19.00 9.44 -15.43
CA GLU A 59 -18.17 8.61 -14.56
C GLU A 59 -19.00 7.39 -14.16
N ILE A 60 -18.65 6.22 -14.68
CA ILE A 60 -19.29 4.97 -14.29
C ILE A 60 -18.58 4.51 -13.01
N SER A 61 -19.21 4.73 -11.87
CA SER A 61 -18.77 4.15 -10.59
C SER A 61 -19.02 2.64 -10.63
N PRO A 62 -17.97 1.80 -10.58
CA PRO A 62 -18.14 0.35 -10.61
C PRO A 62 -18.95 -0.12 -9.40
N GLN A 63 -19.82 -1.10 -9.61
CA GLN A 63 -20.70 -1.63 -8.54
C GLN A 63 -20.05 -2.78 -7.75
N SER A 64 -18.99 -3.40 -8.29
CA SER A 64 -18.27 -4.49 -7.63
C SER A 64 -16.87 -4.65 -8.21
N ARG A 65 -16.04 -5.46 -7.56
CA ARG A 65 -14.70 -5.85 -8.03
C ARG A 65 -14.64 -7.36 -8.25
N LEU A 66 -13.78 -7.83 -9.15
CA LEU A 66 -13.40 -9.24 -9.16
C LEU A 66 -12.40 -9.48 -8.04
N ILE A 67 -12.64 -10.50 -7.21
CA ILE A 67 -11.70 -10.92 -6.18
C ILE A 67 -11.08 -12.23 -6.66
N GLU A 68 -9.80 -12.18 -7.04
CA GLU A 68 -9.04 -13.38 -7.35
C GLU A 68 -8.79 -14.16 -6.06
N THR A 69 -9.61 -15.17 -5.82
CA THR A 69 -9.46 -16.10 -4.70
C THR A 69 -8.59 -17.27 -5.14
N GLY A 70 -7.30 -17.24 -4.79
CA GLY A 70 -6.41 -18.35 -5.11
C GLY A 70 -4.96 -18.12 -4.69
N PRO A 71 -4.15 -19.20 -4.61
CA PRO A 71 -2.71 -19.07 -4.42
C PRO A 71 -2.10 -18.32 -5.62
N LEU A 72 -1.10 -17.49 -5.35
CA LEU A 72 -0.32 -16.83 -6.39
C LEU A 72 0.24 -17.89 -7.34
N LYS A 73 -0.16 -17.85 -8.62
CA LYS A 73 0.37 -18.73 -9.65
C LYS A 73 1.61 -18.08 -10.25
N LEU A 74 2.78 -18.59 -9.86
CA LEU A 74 4.06 -18.15 -10.42
C LEU A 74 4.25 -18.76 -11.81
N SER A 75 4.67 -17.94 -12.79
CA SER A 75 5.12 -18.44 -14.09
C SER A 75 6.39 -19.28 -13.95
N GLU A 76 6.74 -20.10 -14.95
CA GLU A 76 8.00 -20.83 -14.93
C GLU A 76 9.23 -19.91 -14.87
N ALA A 77 9.13 -18.71 -15.44
CA ALA A 77 10.18 -17.70 -15.37
C ALA A 77 10.34 -17.18 -13.94
N ASP A 78 9.23 -16.91 -13.25
CA ASP A 78 9.23 -16.46 -11.85
C ASP A 78 9.76 -17.55 -10.93
N GLN A 79 9.40 -18.81 -11.15
CA GLN A 79 9.92 -19.94 -10.37
C GLN A 79 11.44 -20.07 -10.53
N ARG A 80 11.97 -19.94 -11.75
CA ARG A 80 13.41 -19.94 -12.00
C ARG A 80 14.11 -18.76 -11.34
N TYR A 81 13.52 -17.57 -11.43
CA TYR A 81 14.02 -16.36 -10.78
C TYR A 81 14.11 -16.56 -9.25
N VAL A 82 13.03 -17.01 -8.62
CA VAL A 82 12.99 -17.34 -7.18
C VAL A 82 14.07 -18.36 -6.81
N ALA A 83 14.22 -19.43 -7.59
CA ALA A 83 15.21 -20.47 -7.32
C ALA A 83 16.66 -19.94 -7.39
N VAL A 84 16.98 -19.09 -8.36
CA VAL A 84 18.31 -18.47 -8.51
C VAL A 84 18.62 -17.58 -7.31
N HIS A 85 17.72 -16.66 -6.98
CA HIS A 85 17.94 -15.72 -5.86
C HIS A 85 17.96 -16.43 -4.51
N MET A 86 17.17 -17.49 -4.30
CA MET A 86 17.30 -18.34 -3.12
C MET A 86 18.66 -19.05 -3.02
N LYS A 87 19.22 -19.50 -4.15
CA LYS A 87 20.57 -20.12 -4.15
C LYS A 87 21.66 -19.10 -3.80
N LEU A 88 21.56 -17.88 -4.31
CA LEU A 88 22.46 -16.78 -3.97
C LEU A 88 22.32 -16.37 -2.50
N ALA A 89 21.10 -16.21 -2.00
CA ALA A 89 20.81 -15.91 -0.59
C ALA A 89 21.44 -16.95 0.34
N ASN A 90 21.29 -18.24 0.04
CA ASN A 90 21.93 -19.33 0.80
C ASN A 90 23.47 -19.22 0.82
N ARG A 91 24.08 -18.89 -0.33
CA ARG A 91 25.55 -18.71 -0.43
C ARG A 91 26.03 -17.54 0.43
N HIS A 92 25.35 -16.39 0.37
CA HIS A 92 25.67 -15.23 1.20
C HIS A 92 25.45 -15.52 2.70
N PHE A 93 24.34 -16.18 3.03
CA PHE A 93 24.04 -16.60 4.39
C PHE A 93 25.12 -17.54 4.98
N ALA A 94 25.59 -18.52 4.21
CA ALA A 94 26.66 -19.42 4.63
C ALA A 94 27.98 -18.69 4.91
N ARG A 95 28.26 -17.60 4.19
CA ARG A 95 29.41 -16.70 4.39
C ARG A 95 29.19 -15.67 5.50
N LYS A 96 28.04 -15.70 6.19
CA LYS A 96 27.60 -14.71 7.19
C LYS A 96 27.46 -13.28 6.63
N ASP A 97 27.34 -13.15 5.32
CA ASP A 97 27.05 -11.88 4.64
C ASP A 97 25.53 -11.65 4.63
N TYR A 98 25.01 -11.20 5.78
CA TYR A 98 23.57 -11.10 6.02
C TYR A 98 22.91 -9.99 5.22
N GLU A 99 23.63 -8.91 4.92
CA GLU A 99 23.12 -7.81 4.11
C GLU A 99 22.83 -8.28 2.69
N LYS A 100 23.82 -8.90 2.02
CA LYS A 100 23.59 -9.44 0.68
C LYS A 100 22.58 -10.57 0.67
N ALA A 101 22.59 -11.44 1.68
CA ALA A 101 21.55 -12.47 1.80
C ALA A 101 20.14 -11.86 1.88
N ASN A 102 19.98 -10.75 2.62
CA ASN A 102 18.72 -10.04 2.68
C ASN A 102 18.33 -9.39 1.35
N ASN A 103 19.27 -8.78 0.63
CA ASN A 103 18.98 -8.20 -0.68
C ASN A 103 18.47 -9.27 -1.67
N GLU A 104 19.10 -10.45 -1.67
CA GLU A 104 18.65 -11.58 -2.50
C GLU A 104 17.27 -12.11 -2.08
N ILE A 105 16.99 -12.15 -0.76
CA ILE A 105 15.65 -12.48 -0.24
C ILE A 105 14.60 -11.46 -0.70
N ASP A 106 14.94 -10.17 -0.73
CA ASP A 106 14.02 -9.13 -1.18
C ASP A 106 13.67 -9.28 -2.65
N LEU A 107 14.63 -9.68 -3.49
CA LEU A 107 14.37 -10.07 -4.88
C LEU A 107 13.41 -11.25 -4.97
N VAL A 108 13.55 -12.28 -4.11
CA VAL A 108 12.57 -13.38 -4.06
C VAL A 108 11.16 -12.86 -3.74
N PHE A 109 11.04 -11.94 -2.79
CA PHE A 109 9.75 -11.37 -2.41
C PHE A 109 9.12 -10.51 -3.51
N THR A 110 9.88 -9.99 -4.48
CA THR A 110 9.28 -9.31 -5.66
C THR A 110 8.46 -10.24 -6.57
N ARG A 111 8.67 -11.55 -6.46
CA ARG A 111 7.96 -12.58 -7.25
C ARG A 111 7.06 -13.44 -6.39
N ASP A 112 7.57 -13.94 -5.28
CA ASP A 112 6.80 -14.71 -4.30
C ASP A 112 6.99 -14.15 -2.88
N PRO A 113 6.19 -13.14 -2.50
CA PRO A 113 6.21 -12.59 -1.15
C PRO A 113 5.98 -13.62 -0.05
N SER A 114 5.31 -14.73 -0.38
CA SER A 114 4.91 -15.78 0.57
C SER A 114 5.91 -16.94 0.68
N HIS A 115 7.02 -16.89 -0.06
CA HIS A 115 7.95 -17.99 -0.19
C HIS A 115 8.48 -18.47 1.19
N PRO A 116 8.13 -19.69 1.64
CA PRO A 116 8.38 -20.14 3.02
C PRO A 116 9.87 -20.20 3.35
N GLY A 117 10.71 -20.66 2.41
CA GLY A 117 12.15 -20.75 2.60
C GLY A 117 12.83 -19.37 2.73
N ALA A 118 12.33 -18.36 1.99
CA ALA A 118 12.87 -17.01 2.04
C ALA A 118 12.48 -16.33 3.37
N ARG A 119 11.22 -16.49 3.77
CA ARG A 119 10.71 -16.07 5.09
C ARG A 119 11.50 -16.70 6.22
N PHE A 120 11.71 -18.01 6.17
CA PHE A 120 12.48 -18.70 7.20
C PHE A 120 13.93 -18.18 7.28
N MET A 121 14.61 -17.99 6.15
CA MET A 121 15.96 -17.44 6.14
C MET A 121 16.00 -16.02 6.71
N ARG A 122 15.05 -15.15 6.34
CA ARG A 122 14.90 -13.80 6.88
C ARG A 122 14.72 -13.82 8.40
N ALA A 123 13.96 -14.78 8.90
CA ALA A 123 13.75 -14.96 10.34
C ALA A 123 15.05 -15.34 11.06
N VAL A 124 15.80 -16.31 10.53
CA VAL A 124 17.08 -16.74 11.10
C VAL A 124 18.10 -15.61 11.09
N ILE A 125 18.22 -14.86 9.98
CA ILE A 125 19.09 -13.69 9.89
C ILE A 125 18.69 -12.65 10.94
N SER A 126 17.39 -12.34 11.05
CA SER A 126 16.88 -11.34 11.99
C SER A 126 17.15 -11.72 13.45
N ALA A 127 16.97 -13.00 13.81
CA ALA A 127 17.31 -13.50 15.14
C ALA A 127 18.81 -13.37 15.45
N ARG A 128 19.69 -13.67 14.48
CA ARG A 128 21.15 -13.48 14.66
C ARG A 128 21.54 -12.02 14.83
N LEU A 129 20.80 -11.11 14.20
CA LEU A 129 20.94 -9.66 14.36
C LEU A 129 20.16 -9.11 15.57
N LYS A 130 19.62 -9.98 16.44
CA LYS A 130 18.81 -9.62 17.63
C LYS A 130 17.57 -8.78 17.31
N LYS A 131 17.06 -8.84 16.08
CA LYS A 131 15.80 -8.22 15.63
C LYS A 131 14.65 -9.22 15.81
N TYR A 132 14.30 -9.52 17.06
CA TYR A 132 13.41 -10.64 17.38
C TYR A 132 11.98 -10.46 16.87
N ASP A 133 11.45 -9.24 16.83
CA ASP A 133 10.10 -8.98 16.29
C ASP A 133 10.02 -9.35 14.80
N VAL A 134 11.05 -8.96 14.03
CA VAL A 134 11.17 -9.31 12.61
C VAL A 134 11.41 -10.82 12.42
N ALA A 135 12.09 -11.47 13.37
CA ALA A 135 12.27 -12.91 13.36
C ALA A 135 10.92 -13.64 13.57
N TRP A 136 10.16 -13.24 14.58
CA TRP A 136 8.84 -13.78 14.88
C TRP A 136 7.86 -13.58 13.73
N TYR A 137 7.83 -12.37 13.16
CA TYR A 137 7.05 -12.04 11.98
C TYR A 137 7.30 -13.05 10.85
N ASN A 138 8.55 -13.20 10.42
CA ASN A 138 8.86 -14.02 9.26
C ASN A 138 8.72 -15.52 9.53
N VAL A 139 9.08 -16.01 10.72
CA VAL A 139 8.99 -17.45 11.01
C VAL A 139 7.55 -17.93 11.10
N LEU A 140 6.64 -17.11 11.64
CA LEU A 140 5.23 -17.48 11.76
C LEU A 140 4.56 -17.52 10.38
N PHE A 141 4.93 -16.61 9.45
CA PHE A 141 4.53 -16.73 8.05
C PHE A 141 5.08 -17.97 7.36
N ALA A 142 6.35 -18.28 7.58
CA ALA A 142 6.95 -19.50 7.03
C ALA A 142 6.21 -20.75 7.54
N LYS A 143 5.86 -20.79 8.83
CA LYS A 143 5.09 -21.88 9.46
C LYS A 143 3.66 -21.99 8.92
N GLU A 144 3.00 -20.87 8.62
CA GLU A 144 1.66 -20.89 8.03
C GLU A 144 1.67 -21.57 6.65
N LYS A 145 2.74 -21.41 5.87
CA LYS A 145 2.87 -21.98 4.52
C LYS A 145 3.51 -23.36 4.48
N ASP A 146 4.34 -23.70 5.47
CA ASP A 146 5.08 -24.96 5.54
C ASP A 146 5.13 -25.48 6.99
N SER A 147 3.96 -25.86 7.50
CA SER A 147 3.77 -26.21 8.92
C SER A 147 4.46 -27.50 9.35
N ALA A 148 4.67 -28.43 8.41
CA ALA A 148 5.31 -29.72 8.62
C ALA A 148 6.85 -29.65 8.64
N ASN A 149 7.44 -28.49 8.34
CA ASN A 149 8.88 -28.34 8.25
C ASN A 149 9.54 -28.37 9.64
N GLN A 150 10.27 -29.45 9.93
CA GLN A 150 10.93 -29.63 11.23
C GLN A 150 11.92 -28.49 11.55
N LYS A 151 12.64 -27.95 10.56
CA LYS A 151 13.61 -26.86 10.79
C LYS A 151 12.93 -25.58 11.28
N ILE A 152 11.73 -25.29 10.78
CA ILE A 152 10.94 -24.14 11.22
C ILE A 152 10.50 -24.34 12.66
N ASN A 153 9.97 -25.52 12.99
CA ASN A 153 9.53 -25.84 14.35
C ASN A 153 10.68 -25.81 15.36
N ASP A 154 11.82 -26.42 15.03
CA ASP A 154 13.02 -26.40 15.88
C ASP A 154 13.53 -24.97 16.13
N PHE A 155 13.48 -24.12 15.11
CA PHE A 155 13.88 -22.72 15.25
C PHE A 155 12.89 -21.93 16.10
N ILE A 156 11.58 -22.18 16.00
CA ILE A 156 10.58 -21.56 16.88
C ILE A 156 10.84 -21.91 18.33
N GLU A 157 11.08 -23.19 18.65
CA GLU A 157 11.38 -23.60 20.03
C GLU A 157 12.65 -22.93 20.56
N LYS A 158 13.69 -22.80 19.72
CA LYS A 158 14.89 -22.03 20.07
C LYS A 158 14.64 -20.53 20.22
N LEU A 159 13.76 -19.95 19.40
CA LEU A 159 13.46 -18.52 19.47
C LEU A 159 12.70 -18.19 20.77
N LYS A 160 11.81 -19.08 21.23
CA LYS A 160 11.09 -18.93 22.51
C LYS A 160 12.01 -18.81 23.72
N THR A 161 13.20 -19.41 23.69
CA THR A 161 14.14 -19.35 24.83
C THR A 161 14.83 -17.99 24.95
N VAL A 162 14.87 -17.20 23.87
CA VAL A 162 15.57 -15.90 23.83
C VAL A 162 14.62 -14.71 23.68
N ALA A 163 13.42 -14.91 23.15
CA ALA A 163 12.41 -13.87 22.98
C ALA A 163 11.00 -14.46 23.07
N LYS A 164 10.13 -13.85 23.87
CA LYS A 164 8.72 -14.23 23.96
C LYS A 164 8.06 -14.07 22.59
N GLN A 165 7.23 -15.04 22.19
CA GLN A 165 6.37 -14.88 21.02
C GLN A 165 5.38 -13.73 21.28
N PRO A 166 5.17 -12.81 20.32
CA PRO A 166 4.20 -11.74 20.49
C PRO A 166 2.79 -12.29 20.73
N ASP A 167 2.14 -11.83 21.80
CA ASP A 167 0.76 -12.23 22.12
C ASP A 167 -0.24 -11.68 21.09
N SER A 168 0.05 -10.49 20.54
CA SER A 168 -0.68 -9.87 19.45
C SER A 168 0.30 -9.53 18.33
N PRO A 169 0.28 -10.27 17.20
CA PRO A 169 1.18 -10.00 16.10
C PRO A 169 0.88 -8.62 15.49
N VAL A 170 1.96 -7.87 15.25
CA VAL A 170 1.90 -6.54 14.63
C VAL A 170 1.50 -6.63 13.15
N TRP A 171 1.73 -7.79 12.54
CA TRP A 171 1.44 -8.03 11.14
C TRP A 171 0.02 -8.53 10.88
N VAL A 172 -0.38 -8.37 9.63
CA VAL A 172 -1.71 -8.73 9.14
C VAL A 172 -1.63 -9.99 8.30
N ARG A 173 -2.58 -10.91 8.51
CA ARG A 173 -2.65 -12.16 7.77
C ARG A 173 -2.84 -11.90 6.27
N GLY A 174 -2.12 -12.64 5.42
CA GLY A 174 -2.18 -12.49 3.96
C GLY A 174 -1.44 -11.25 3.42
N ILE A 175 -0.74 -10.50 4.29
CA ILE A 175 0.11 -9.38 3.92
C ILE A 175 1.57 -9.74 4.13
N TYR A 176 2.30 -9.71 3.02
CA TYR A 176 3.65 -10.24 2.92
C TYR A 176 4.67 -9.11 2.68
N ARG A 177 4.55 -7.99 3.39
CA ARG A 177 5.48 -6.83 3.33
C ARG A 177 6.41 -6.78 4.54
N SER A 178 7.20 -5.72 4.69
CA SER A 178 7.89 -5.49 5.97
C SER A 178 6.89 -5.27 7.11
N VAL A 179 7.33 -5.52 8.35
CA VAL A 179 6.52 -5.26 9.55
C VAL A 179 6.10 -3.79 9.57
N PRO A 180 4.81 -3.47 9.84
CA PRO A 180 4.39 -2.10 9.95
C PRO A 180 5.04 -1.39 11.13
N ILE A 181 5.47 -0.16 10.90
CA ILE A 181 6.15 0.72 11.85
C ILE A 181 5.21 1.77 12.45
N SER A 182 4.00 1.93 11.89
CA SER A 182 2.97 2.83 12.39
C SER A 182 1.57 2.21 12.31
N ALA A 183 0.65 2.71 13.14
CA ALA A 183 -0.74 2.28 13.14
C ALA A 183 -1.42 2.51 11.77
N CYS A 184 -1.04 3.56 11.05
CA CYS A 184 -1.53 3.85 9.70
C CYS A 184 -1.17 2.72 8.73
N GLU A 185 0.07 2.23 8.76
CA GLU A 185 0.49 1.09 7.92
C GLU A 185 -0.22 -0.22 8.30
N LYS A 186 -0.43 -0.47 9.59
CA LYS A 186 -1.18 -1.65 10.02
C LYS A 186 -2.63 -1.59 9.54
N ILE A 187 -3.25 -0.41 9.59
CA ILE A 187 -4.60 -0.20 9.05
C ILE A 187 -4.62 -0.43 7.54
N THR A 188 -3.63 0.06 6.78
CA THR A 188 -3.60 -0.23 5.33
C THR A 188 -3.42 -1.71 5.04
N ASP A 189 -2.57 -2.40 5.80
CA ASP A 189 -2.43 -3.84 5.68
C ASP A 189 -3.77 -4.58 5.97
N ILE A 190 -4.53 -4.14 6.98
CA ILE A 190 -5.87 -4.67 7.29
C ILE A 190 -6.82 -4.46 6.11
N ILE A 191 -6.87 -3.23 5.58
CA ILE A 191 -7.74 -2.90 4.44
C ILE A 191 -7.34 -3.72 3.22
N GLU A 192 -6.06 -3.87 2.92
CA GLU A 192 -5.62 -4.71 1.80
C GLU A 192 -6.05 -6.17 1.97
N SER A 193 -5.87 -6.73 3.17
CA SER A 193 -6.24 -8.11 3.44
C SER A 193 -7.76 -8.30 3.34
N LEU A 194 -8.53 -7.35 3.89
CA LEU A 194 -9.98 -7.32 3.79
C LEU A 194 -10.43 -7.26 2.34
N LEU A 195 -9.81 -6.40 1.52
CA LEU A 195 -10.15 -6.22 0.11
C LEU A 195 -9.85 -7.44 -0.77
N LYS A 196 -9.14 -8.45 -0.25
CA LYS A 196 -8.91 -9.78 -0.86
C LYS A 196 -9.95 -10.82 -0.42
N THR A 197 -10.84 -10.49 0.52
CA THR A 197 -11.88 -11.41 0.99
C THR A 197 -13.20 -11.22 0.24
N PRO A 198 -13.94 -12.30 -0.09
CA PRO A 198 -15.22 -12.22 -0.83
C PRO A 198 -16.25 -11.26 -0.21
N ILE A 199 -16.28 -11.14 1.13
CA ILE A 199 -17.22 -10.26 1.83
C ILE A 199 -17.02 -8.76 1.49
N SER A 200 -15.86 -8.40 0.93
CA SER A 200 -15.51 -7.03 0.52
C SER A 200 -15.84 -6.69 -0.94
N GLN A 201 -16.41 -7.64 -1.71
CA GLN A 201 -16.54 -7.54 -3.16
C GLN A 201 -17.31 -6.29 -3.63
N ASN A 202 -18.32 -5.90 -2.87
CA ASN A 202 -19.22 -4.79 -3.18
C ASN A 202 -18.79 -3.45 -2.57
N ILE A 203 -17.62 -3.38 -1.91
CA ILE A 203 -17.10 -2.12 -1.39
C ILE A 203 -16.72 -1.21 -2.57
N THR A 204 -17.36 -0.05 -2.62
CA THR A 204 -17.14 1.00 -3.63
C THR A 204 -16.41 2.21 -3.05
N GLU A 205 -16.49 2.44 -1.75
CA GLU A 205 -15.75 3.50 -1.08
C GLU A 205 -15.33 3.10 0.34
N ILE A 206 -14.16 3.58 0.76
CA ILE A 206 -13.68 3.52 2.15
C ILE A 206 -13.27 4.93 2.56
N SER A 207 -13.91 5.47 3.59
CA SER A 207 -13.56 6.78 4.16
C SER A 207 -12.91 6.60 5.52
N PHE A 208 -11.91 7.42 5.82
CA PHE A 208 -11.20 7.37 7.09
C PHE A 208 -11.44 8.67 7.84
N GLY A 209 -11.78 8.56 9.12
CA GLY A 209 -11.81 9.69 10.03
C GLY A 209 -10.41 10.05 10.51
N ASP A 210 -10.34 11.10 11.31
CA ASP A 210 -9.08 11.53 11.90
C ASP A 210 -8.51 10.45 12.82
N TYR A 211 -7.19 10.30 12.75
CA TYR A 211 -6.45 9.44 13.65
C TYR A 211 -6.26 10.19 14.97
N THR A 212 -6.68 9.56 16.06
CA THR A 212 -6.61 10.12 17.41
C THR A 212 -5.76 9.24 18.32
N GLY A 213 -5.21 9.83 19.36
CA GLY A 213 -4.45 9.12 20.39
C GLY A 213 -2.93 9.08 20.17
N GLY A 214 -2.23 8.47 21.14
CA GLY A 214 -0.77 8.35 21.19
C GLY A 214 -0.33 6.89 21.23
N ALA A 215 -0.32 6.30 22.43
CA ALA A 215 0.04 4.88 22.62
C ALA A 215 -1.05 3.92 22.11
N LYS A 216 -2.31 4.36 22.11
CA LYS A 216 -3.43 3.70 21.44
C LYS A 216 -3.91 4.63 20.34
N VAL A 217 -3.87 4.16 19.11
CA VAL A 217 -4.31 4.92 17.95
C VAL A 217 -5.70 4.47 17.58
N ALA A 218 -6.63 5.42 17.47
CA ALA A 218 -8.00 5.16 17.07
C ALA A 218 -8.38 5.94 15.80
N THR A 219 -9.14 5.31 14.92
CA THR A 219 -9.75 5.96 13.76
C THR A 219 -11.10 5.32 13.43
N THR A 220 -12.05 6.13 12.97
CA THR A 220 -13.31 5.63 12.43
C THR A 220 -13.14 5.34 10.95
N ILE A 221 -13.46 4.13 10.50
CA ILE A 221 -13.44 3.77 9.08
C ILE A 221 -14.86 3.44 8.64
N ARG A 222 -15.31 4.13 7.59
CA ARG A 222 -16.61 3.90 6.95
C ARG A 222 -16.41 3.14 5.64
N PHE A 223 -17.07 2.01 5.52
CA PHE A 223 -17.17 1.21 4.30
C PHE A 223 -18.50 1.47 3.63
N VAL A 224 -18.47 1.85 2.36
CA VAL A 224 -19.66 2.07 1.53
C VAL A 224 -19.73 0.96 0.49
N PHE A 225 -20.90 0.33 0.41
CA PHE A 225 -21.19 -0.75 -0.51
C PHE A 225 -22.12 -0.25 -1.61
N SER A 226 -22.01 -0.84 -2.81
CA SER A 226 -23.02 -0.66 -3.86
C SER A 226 -24.41 -1.11 -3.39
N SER A 227 -24.45 -2.27 -2.73
CA SER A 227 -25.57 -2.81 -1.99
C SER A 227 -25.05 -3.67 -0.84
N LEU A 228 -25.66 -3.55 0.34
CA LEU A 228 -25.40 -4.51 1.41
C LEU A 228 -25.95 -5.89 1.02
N PRO A 229 -25.17 -6.97 1.16
CA PRO A 229 -25.69 -8.32 0.97
C PRO A 229 -26.88 -8.58 1.89
N GLU A 230 -27.92 -9.22 1.37
CA GLU A 230 -29.18 -9.50 2.09
C GLU A 230 -29.07 -10.59 3.18
N THR A 231 -27.85 -10.96 3.57
CA THR A 231 -27.63 -11.92 4.65
C THR A 231 -27.89 -11.24 6.00
N PRO A 232 -28.76 -11.78 6.87
CA PRO A 232 -29.13 -11.17 8.15
C PRO A 232 -27.93 -10.82 9.06
N ASP A 233 -26.83 -11.57 8.92
CA ASP A 233 -25.63 -11.45 9.75
C ASP A 233 -24.45 -10.75 9.04
N PHE A 234 -24.66 -10.11 7.89
CA PHE A 234 -23.56 -9.53 7.08
C PHE A 234 -22.59 -8.67 7.90
N ALA A 235 -23.11 -7.75 8.71
CA ALA A 235 -22.29 -6.82 9.47
C ALA A 235 -21.50 -7.52 10.59
N ALA A 236 -22.08 -8.54 11.22
CA ALA A 236 -21.39 -9.38 12.20
C ALA A 236 -20.28 -10.22 11.54
N ASP A 237 -20.55 -10.82 10.38
CA ASP A 237 -19.56 -11.58 9.61
C ASP A 237 -18.43 -10.68 9.07
N PHE A 238 -18.75 -9.46 8.65
CA PHE A 238 -17.79 -8.46 8.21
C PHE A 238 -16.86 -8.06 9.36
N LYS A 239 -17.43 -7.75 10.53
CA LYS A 239 -16.68 -7.47 11.76
C LYS A 239 -15.77 -8.64 12.15
N LYS A 240 -16.31 -9.86 12.16
CA LYS A 240 -15.57 -11.09 12.47
C LYS A 240 -14.40 -11.30 11.50
N THR A 241 -14.61 -11.01 10.21
CA THR A 241 -13.57 -11.10 9.18
C THR A 241 -12.41 -10.14 9.48
N ILE A 242 -12.70 -8.88 9.83
CA ILE A 242 -11.67 -7.90 10.19
C ILE A 242 -10.88 -8.34 11.44
N ILE A 243 -11.57 -8.82 12.47
CA ILE A 243 -10.93 -9.30 13.70
C ILE A 243 -10.01 -10.50 13.39
N ASN A 244 -10.46 -11.44 12.57
CA ASN A 244 -9.66 -12.59 12.15
C ASN A 244 -8.42 -12.22 11.32
N ILE A 245 -8.46 -11.08 10.61
CA ILE A 245 -7.37 -10.60 9.78
C ILE A 245 -6.19 -10.07 10.61
N ALA A 246 -6.45 -9.36 11.72
CA ALA A 246 -5.39 -8.63 12.43
C ALA A 246 -5.54 -8.49 13.96
N ASN A 247 -6.39 -9.28 14.63
CA ASN A 247 -6.65 -9.20 16.08
C ASN A 247 -6.77 -7.75 16.59
N VAL A 248 -7.62 -6.96 15.93
CA VAL A 248 -7.87 -5.56 16.29
C VAL A 248 -9.15 -5.40 17.09
N ASN A 249 -9.18 -4.40 17.96
CA ASN A 249 -10.38 -4.06 18.72
C ASN A 249 -11.29 -3.16 17.89
N LEU A 250 -12.58 -3.50 17.84
CA LEU A 250 -13.65 -2.79 17.11
C LEU A 250 -14.80 -2.48 18.06
N THR A 251 -14.90 -1.21 18.49
CA THR A 251 -15.71 -0.81 19.65
C THR A 251 -17.06 -0.19 19.33
N GLN A 252 -17.29 0.30 18.11
CA GLN A 252 -18.55 0.91 17.69
C GLN A 252 -18.90 0.46 16.28
N GLU A 253 -20.16 0.14 16.06
CA GLU A 253 -20.70 -0.24 14.75
C GLU A 253 -21.92 0.64 14.45
N LYS A 254 -21.91 1.31 13.30
CA LYS A 254 -23.05 2.09 12.80
C LYS A 254 -23.40 1.62 11.40
N VAL A 255 -24.64 1.18 11.20
CA VAL A 255 -25.21 0.82 9.90
C VAL A 255 -26.08 1.98 9.44
N GLU A 256 -25.82 2.51 8.26
CA GLU A 256 -26.57 3.63 7.68
C GLU A 256 -26.71 3.45 6.16
N GLY A 257 -27.91 3.11 5.69
CA GLY A 257 -28.13 2.74 4.28
C GLY A 257 -27.17 1.62 3.86
N ASN A 258 -26.44 1.83 2.77
CA ASN A 258 -25.43 0.88 2.29
C ASN A 258 -24.04 1.08 2.92
N SER A 259 -23.95 1.61 4.14
CA SER A 259 -22.68 1.90 4.80
C SER A 259 -22.56 1.21 6.15
N LEU A 260 -21.34 0.73 6.46
CA LEU A 260 -20.93 0.24 7.78
C LEU A 260 -19.77 1.07 8.28
N SER A 261 -19.84 1.57 9.52
CA SER A 261 -18.74 2.31 10.14
C SER A 261 -18.25 1.59 11.39
N TYR A 262 -16.93 1.45 11.52
CA TYR A 262 -16.28 0.87 12.69
C TYR A 262 -15.21 1.79 13.26
N ASN A 263 -15.10 1.84 14.60
CA ASN A 263 -13.95 2.44 15.26
C ASN A 263 -12.86 1.39 15.44
N PHE A 264 -11.72 1.59 14.78
CA PHE A 264 -10.53 0.76 14.88
C PHE A 264 -9.65 1.27 16.01
N GLU A 265 -9.19 0.38 16.88
CA GLU A 265 -8.17 0.67 17.91
C GLU A 265 -6.93 -0.21 17.70
N ILE A 266 -5.78 0.43 17.48
CA ILE A 266 -4.45 -0.19 17.35
C ILE A 266 -3.65 0.19 18.60
N SER A 267 -3.29 -0.81 19.41
CA SER A 267 -2.61 -0.60 20.70
C SER A 267 -1.10 -0.86 20.67
N ASP A 268 -0.58 -1.44 19.58
CA ASP A 268 0.77 -1.98 19.47
C ASP A 268 1.71 -1.16 18.58
N LEU A 269 1.21 -0.08 17.96
CA LEU A 269 1.98 0.77 17.07
C LEU A 269 1.67 2.26 17.27
N PRO A 270 2.67 3.14 17.16
CA PRO A 270 2.47 4.57 17.27
C PRO A 270 1.79 5.14 16.01
N LEU A 271 1.16 6.31 16.17
CA LEU A 271 0.67 7.09 15.03
C LEU A 271 1.83 7.74 14.26
N ILE A 272 2.85 8.18 14.98
CA ILE A 272 3.98 8.94 14.42
C ILE A 272 5.22 8.05 14.37
N ASN A 273 5.83 7.97 13.19
CA ASN A 273 7.17 7.43 13.00
C ASN A 273 8.23 8.44 13.47
N ALA A 274 8.62 8.35 14.74
CA ALA A 274 9.66 9.20 15.31
C ALA A 274 11.06 9.01 14.69
N LYS A 275 11.26 7.95 13.90
CA LYS A 275 12.53 7.61 13.23
C LYS A 275 12.55 7.98 11.75
N ALA A 276 11.61 8.82 11.31
CA ALA A 276 11.56 9.28 9.93
C ALA A 276 12.91 9.91 9.52
N VAL A 277 13.41 9.46 8.37
CA VAL A 277 14.64 9.98 7.74
C VAL A 277 14.26 11.18 6.87
N ALA A 278 15.02 12.26 6.99
CA ALA A 278 14.76 13.46 6.23
C ALA A 278 15.06 13.27 4.73
N VAL A 279 14.12 13.69 3.89
CA VAL A 279 14.27 13.73 2.43
C VAL A 279 15.06 14.98 2.05
N LYS A 280 16.08 14.82 1.20
CA LYS A 280 16.88 15.95 0.71
C LYS A 280 16.20 16.72 -0.42
N ASP A 281 15.71 15.99 -1.43
CA ASP A 281 14.93 16.54 -2.54
C ASP A 281 13.64 15.73 -2.64
N LEU A 282 12.53 16.32 -2.20
CA LEU A 282 11.25 15.62 -2.20
C LEU A 282 10.76 15.35 -3.62
N ARG A 283 11.00 16.28 -4.56
CA ARG A 283 10.53 16.15 -5.92
C ARG A 283 11.24 14.99 -6.64
N GLU A 284 12.57 14.92 -6.53
CA GLU A 284 13.35 13.82 -7.11
C GLU A 284 12.98 12.48 -6.45
N PHE A 285 12.82 12.47 -5.14
CA PHE A 285 12.42 11.28 -4.39
C PHE A 285 11.05 10.73 -4.85
N VAL A 286 10.03 11.59 -4.90
CA VAL A 286 8.67 11.17 -5.33
C VAL A 286 8.66 10.75 -6.79
N LYS A 287 9.42 11.42 -7.65
CA LYS A 287 9.57 11.03 -9.05
C LYS A 287 10.17 9.62 -9.17
N GLY A 288 11.25 9.33 -8.45
CA GLY A 288 11.86 7.99 -8.45
C GLY A 288 10.87 6.90 -8.02
N ILE A 289 10.08 7.15 -6.97
CA ILE A 289 9.07 6.18 -6.50
C ILE A 289 7.99 5.94 -7.57
N ASN A 290 7.54 7.00 -8.24
CA ASN A 290 6.52 6.91 -9.30
C ASN A 290 7.05 6.14 -10.54
N GLU A 291 8.36 6.20 -10.80
CA GLU A 291 8.97 5.41 -11.87
C GLU A 291 9.04 3.91 -11.51
N GLU A 292 9.21 3.58 -10.24
CA GLU A 292 9.32 2.20 -9.75
C GLU A 292 7.96 1.54 -9.47
N ILE A 293 6.98 2.31 -8.99
CA ILE A 293 5.67 1.82 -8.53
C ILE A 293 4.57 2.39 -9.42
N ASP A 294 3.65 1.52 -9.86
CA ASP A 294 2.56 1.80 -10.81
C ASP A 294 1.44 2.69 -10.20
N VAL A 295 1.79 3.91 -9.80
CA VAL A 295 0.97 4.89 -9.09
C VAL A 295 0.83 6.15 -9.93
N ALA A 296 -0.38 6.55 -10.29
CA ALA A 296 -0.61 7.82 -10.97
C ALA A 296 -0.92 8.93 -9.97
N ILE A 297 0.01 9.88 -9.79
CA ILE A 297 -0.24 11.09 -8.99
C ILE A 297 -0.85 12.16 -9.89
N SER A 298 -2.17 12.30 -9.90
CA SER A 298 -2.86 13.23 -10.81
C SER A 298 -2.67 14.69 -10.43
N ASP A 299 -2.45 14.96 -9.15
CA ASP A 299 -2.36 16.31 -8.59
C ASP A 299 -1.67 16.25 -7.22
N TYR A 300 -1.05 17.36 -6.81
CA TYR A 300 -0.48 17.47 -5.47
C TYR A 300 -0.45 18.92 -4.96
N GLU A 301 -0.61 19.08 -3.65
CA GLU A 301 -0.50 20.37 -2.96
C GLU A 301 0.55 20.26 -1.86
N GLU A 302 1.59 21.10 -1.94
CA GLU A 302 2.61 21.24 -0.91
C GLU A 302 2.23 22.38 0.05
N TYR A 303 2.48 22.16 1.33
CA TYR A 303 2.25 23.16 2.37
C TYR A 303 3.57 23.53 3.02
N GLU A 304 3.69 24.79 3.45
CA GLU A 304 4.88 25.30 4.13
C GLU A 304 5.33 24.37 5.27
N PRO A 305 6.63 24.04 5.35
CA PRO A 305 7.14 23.17 6.39
C PRO A 305 6.96 23.79 7.78
N VAL A 306 6.47 22.98 8.72
CA VAL A 306 6.37 23.35 10.14
C VAL A 306 7.27 22.41 10.93
N ASN A 307 8.25 22.95 11.65
CA ASN A 307 9.23 22.19 12.42
C ASN A 307 10.01 21.12 11.60
N GLY A 308 10.36 21.45 10.35
CA GLY A 308 11.08 20.52 9.46
C GLY A 308 10.21 19.40 8.89
N VAL A 309 8.88 19.51 9.02
CA VAL A 309 7.92 18.55 8.47
C VAL A 309 7.07 19.26 7.41
N MET A 310 7.14 18.76 6.18
CA MET A 310 6.36 19.25 5.06
C MET A 310 5.15 18.37 4.81
N ARG A 311 3.95 18.95 4.81
CA ARG A 311 2.74 18.24 4.43
C ARG A 311 2.57 18.32 2.92
N VAL A 312 2.35 17.19 2.28
CA VAL A 312 1.95 17.10 0.88
C VAL A 312 0.65 16.32 0.76
N ASN A 313 -0.33 16.90 0.09
CA ASN A 313 -1.58 16.21 -0.24
C ASN A 313 -1.48 15.73 -1.68
N TYR A 314 -1.64 14.43 -1.91
CA TYR A 314 -1.65 13.83 -3.23
C TYR A 314 -3.07 13.40 -3.62
N LYS A 315 -3.43 13.59 -4.89
CA LYS A 315 -4.52 12.85 -5.53
C LYS A 315 -3.91 11.70 -6.32
N ILE A 316 -4.20 10.48 -5.89
CA ILE A 316 -3.57 9.26 -6.41
C ILE A 316 -4.61 8.38 -7.08
N SER A 317 -4.23 7.78 -8.21
CA SER A 317 -4.95 6.69 -8.87
C SER A 317 -4.05 5.46 -8.95
N VAL A 318 -4.57 4.30 -8.56
CA VAL A 318 -3.84 3.02 -8.55
C VAL A 318 -4.72 1.89 -9.08
N ARG A 319 -4.11 0.93 -9.78
CA ARG A 319 -4.84 -0.23 -10.31
C ARG A 319 -5.38 -1.18 -9.23
N SER A 320 -4.70 -1.23 -8.08
CA SER A 320 -5.09 -2.09 -6.97
C SER A 320 -4.60 -1.49 -5.65
N PHE A 321 -5.29 -1.83 -4.57
CA PHE A 321 -4.90 -1.37 -3.24
C PHE A 321 -3.51 -1.88 -2.82
N SER A 322 -3.09 -3.06 -3.29
CA SER A 322 -1.73 -3.56 -3.04
C SER A 322 -0.65 -2.64 -3.58
N VAL A 323 -0.85 -2.04 -4.77
CA VAL A 323 0.11 -1.09 -5.35
C VAL A 323 0.18 0.20 -4.53
N LEU A 324 -0.97 0.67 -4.04
CA LEU A 324 -0.98 1.80 -3.10
C LEU A 324 -0.21 1.45 -1.83
N ASN A 325 -0.41 0.27 -1.26
CA ASN A 325 0.28 -0.13 -0.05
C ASN A 325 1.80 -0.33 -0.27
N ASP A 326 2.22 -0.76 -1.46
CA ASP A 326 3.65 -0.78 -1.86
C ASP A 326 4.23 0.63 -1.87
N PHE A 327 3.52 1.59 -2.46
CA PHE A 327 3.90 3.01 -2.46
C PHE A 327 4.06 3.57 -1.04
N LEU A 328 3.08 3.32 -0.18
CA LEU A 328 3.14 3.73 1.23
C LEU A 328 4.36 3.15 1.94
N ARG A 329 4.74 1.91 1.61
CA ARG A 329 5.85 1.23 2.26
C ARG A 329 7.20 1.84 1.91
N VAL A 330 7.34 2.37 0.69
CA VAL A 330 8.55 3.08 0.28
C VAL A 330 8.63 4.47 0.89
N ILE A 331 7.51 5.18 1.04
CA ILE A 331 7.50 6.53 1.66
C ILE A 331 7.59 6.49 3.18
N SER A 332 7.07 5.45 3.86
CA SER A 332 6.91 5.46 5.32
C SER A 332 8.21 5.65 6.11
N PRO A 333 9.39 5.16 5.69
CA PRO A 333 10.65 5.46 6.36
C PRO A 333 11.02 6.95 6.37
N TYR A 334 10.43 7.74 5.47
CA TYR A 334 10.72 9.16 5.26
C TYR A 334 9.59 10.09 5.70
N ALA A 335 8.46 9.52 6.11
CA ALA A 335 7.30 10.25 6.59
C ALA A 335 7.09 10.02 8.08
N GLU A 336 6.70 11.08 8.80
CA GLU A 336 6.25 10.97 10.18
C GLU A 336 4.91 10.24 10.27
N LYS A 337 4.00 10.50 9.33
CA LYS A 337 2.74 9.79 9.17
C LYS A 337 2.17 10.01 7.78
N PHE A 338 1.16 9.22 7.44
CA PHE A 338 0.29 9.47 6.30
C PHE A 338 -1.17 9.23 6.69
N VAL A 339 -2.08 9.96 6.05
CA VAL A 339 -3.52 9.92 6.35
C VAL A 339 -4.29 9.84 5.05
N PHE A 340 -5.16 8.85 4.95
CA PHE A 340 -6.16 8.76 3.91
C PHE A 340 -7.35 9.62 4.26
N LYS A 341 -7.94 10.30 3.29
CA LYS A 341 -9.30 10.84 3.45
C LYS A 341 -10.34 9.85 2.96
N ASN A 342 -10.16 9.34 1.74
CA ASN A 342 -11.06 8.39 1.12
C ASN A 342 -10.33 7.51 0.09
N LEU A 343 -10.93 6.38 -0.22
CA LEU A 343 -10.60 5.48 -1.32
C LEU A 343 -11.89 5.25 -2.08
N LYS A 344 -11.95 5.63 -3.34
CA LYS A 344 -13.13 5.49 -4.19
C LYS A 344 -12.83 4.61 -5.38
N LEU A 345 -13.71 3.66 -5.64
CA LEU A 345 -13.66 2.82 -6.81
C LEU A 345 -14.07 3.63 -8.03
N SER A 346 -13.29 3.51 -9.11
CA SER A 346 -13.54 4.23 -10.35
C SER A 346 -13.21 3.33 -11.54
N SER A 347 -13.70 3.68 -12.72
CA SER A 347 -13.35 3.03 -13.98
C SER A 347 -12.52 3.96 -14.84
N LEU A 348 -11.58 3.40 -15.60
CA LEU A 348 -10.89 4.17 -16.63
C LEU A 348 -11.85 4.41 -17.79
N VAL A 349 -11.97 5.67 -18.23
CA VAL A 349 -12.84 6.05 -19.36
C VAL A 349 -12.45 5.22 -20.59
N GLY A 350 -13.42 4.50 -21.17
CA GLY A 350 -13.21 3.63 -22.33
C GLY A 350 -12.62 2.25 -22.02
N SER A 351 -12.52 1.85 -20.73
CA SER A 351 -12.07 0.53 -20.31
C SER A 351 -12.98 -0.07 -19.23
N ALA A 352 -13.05 -1.41 -19.18
CA ALA A 352 -13.64 -2.14 -18.06
C ALA A 352 -12.70 -2.23 -16.84
N SER A 353 -11.48 -1.70 -16.94
CA SER A 353 -10.50 -1.70 -15.85
C SER A 353 -10.95 -0.82 -14.69
N ILE A 354 -10.98 -1.43 -13.52
CA ILE A 354 -11.32 -0.78 -12.25
C ILE A 354 -10.02 -0.27 -11.60
N ILE A 355 -10.06 0.94 -11.06
CA ILE A 355 -8.98 1.58 -10.32
C ILE A 355 -9.49 2.11 -8.99
N TRP A 356 -8.58 2.38 -8.07
CA TRP A 356 -8.84 3.13 -6.85
C TRP A 356 -8.31 4.56 -6.99
N LYS A 357 -9.15 5.54 -6.68
CA LYS A 357 -8.77 6.95 -6.52
C LYS A 357 -8.74 7.31 -5.04
N THR A 358 -7.77 8.10 -4.60
CA THR A 358 -7.63 8.48 -3.20
C THR A 358 -7.01 9.85 -3.03
N GLU A 359 -7.37 10.54 -1.95
CA GLU A 359 -6.63 11.66 -1.42
C GLU A 359 -5.77 11.19 -0.23
N LEU A 360 -4.47 11.40 -0.34
CA LEU A 360 -3.45 10.99 0.63
C LEU A 360 -2.68 12.20 1.12
N SER A 361 -2.71 12.48 2.42
CA SER A 361 -1.83 13.46 3.06
C SER A 361 -0.61 12.75 3.63
N VAL A 362 0.59 13.15 3.22
CA VAL A 362 1.86 12.63 3.74
C VAL A 362 2.63 13.76 4.43
N TYR A 363 3.20 13.45 5.59
CA TYR A 363 3.97 14.40 6.41
C TYR A 363 5.43 14.01 6.32
N TYR A 364 6.13 14.52 5.32
CA TYR A 364 7.55 14.21 5.08
C TYR A 364 8.43 14.97 6.04
N LYS A 365 9.44 14.28 6.57
CA LYS A 365 10.55 14.97 7.20
C LYS A 365 11.46 15.51 6.11
N ILE A 366 11.76 16.80 6.14
CA ILE A 366 12.66 17.45 5.19
C ILE A 366 13.90 17.97 5.92
N ASN A 367 15.02 18.08 5.20
CA ASN A 367 16.27 18.65 5.74
C ASN A 367 16.33 20.17 5.62
#